data_AF-M3GJA7-F1
#
_entry.id   AF-M3GJA7-F1
#
_cell.length_a   1.000
_cell.length_b   1.000
_cell.length_c   1.000
_cell.angle_alpha   90.00
_cell.angle_beta   90.00
_cell.angle_gamma   90.00
#
_symmetry.space_group_name_H-M   'P 1'
#
loop_
_entity.id
_entity.type
_entity.pdbx_description
1 polymer ?
#
loop_
_entity_poly.entity_id
_entity_poly.type
_entity_poly.pdbx_seq_one_letter_code
_entity_poly.pdbx_strand_id
1 'polypeptide(L)'
;MDDNITNSIRKFILHFILITEVVGFTLTIGTAVLFYKMFLEMDSGQLEIAIYITLATSVFTLIFAVFSDMRRLRPIQKYLFITERSIADKEIILKAQKSVFRIPFFHSVEIGLRILITASVVITILGRLVVLDATDYYNLYAITLLMSLFMGVYTFLVSEKLTSNLIEAGIFKNIDVSSLVKIRLTGSLTITFIFIMCILAITISCLVFKFNHLSIQRSYFNQMENMNETLNIFTESIFEEVQSDAQKLKKTPYFFL
;
A
#
# COMPACT_ATOMS: atom_id res chain seq x y z
N MET A 1 2.68 -30.41 -32.56
CA MET A 1 1.94 -29.16 -32.24
C MET A 1 1.73 -29.03 -30.73
N ASP A 2 1.51 -30.15 -30.02
CA ASP A 2 1.29 -30.19 -28.57
C ASP A 2 2.53 -29.88 -27.70
N ASP A 3 3.75 -30.15 -28.19
CA ASP A 3 4.99 -29.78 -27.48
C ASP A 3 5.12 -28.26 -27.29
N ASN A 4 4.65 -27.48 -28.25
CA ASN A 4 4.73 -26.01 -28.20
C ASN A 4 3.71 -25.43 -27.19
N ILE A 5 2.55 -26.07 -27.04
CA ILE A 5 1.53 -25.73 -26.05
C ILE A 5 2.02 -26.08 -24.64
N THR A 6 2.56 -27.28 -24.47
CA THR A 6 3.10 -27.78 -23.19
C THR A 6 4.21 -26.87 -22.67
N ASN A 7 5.14 -26.46 -23.55
CA ASN A 7 6.21 -25.52 -23.21
C ASN A 7 5.67 -24.14 -22.83
N SER A 8 4.65 -23.65 -23.55
CA SER A 8 4.00 -22.36 -23.24
C SER A 8 3.34 -22.35 -21.86
N ILE A 9 2.68 -23.44 -21.46
CA ILE A 9 2.08 -23.59 -20.13
C ILE A 9 3.15 -23.62 -19.03
N ARG A 10 4.23 -24.40 -19.22
CA ARG A 10 5.35 -24.45 -18.26
C ARG A 10 6.02 -23.09 -18.11
N LYS A 11 6.27 -22.40 -19.22
CA LYS A 11 6.81 -21.03 -19.23
C LYS A 11 5.90 -20.06 -18.48
N PHE A 12 4.58 -20.14 -18.71
CA PHE A 12 3.61 -19.32 -17.99
C PHE A 12 3.63 -19.57 -16.48
N ILE A 13 3.60 -20.82 -16.03
CA ILE A 13 3.64 -21.14 -14.59
C ILE A 13 4.89 -20.54 -13.93
N LEU A 14 6.05 -20.70 -14.56
CA LEU A 14 7.30 -20.17 -14.04
C LEU A 14 7.34 -18.64 -14.04
N HIS A 15 6.93 -17.99 -15.14
CA HIS A 15 6.93 -16.53 -15.24
C HIS A 15 5.87 -15.91 -14.33
N PHE A 16 4.75 -16.59 -14.12
CA PHE A 16 3.72 -16.17 -13.17
C PHE A 16 4.33 -16.06 -11.79
N ILE A 17 4.87 -17.15 -11.24
CA ILE A 17 5.48 -17.16 -9.90
C ILE A 17 6.64 -16.17 -9.81
N LEU A 18 7.54 -16.15 -10.80
CA LEU A 18 8.73 -15.30 -10.73
C LEU A 18 8.37 -13.80 -10.77
N ILE A 19 7.46 -13.39 -11.65
CA ILE A 19 7.14 -11.97 -11.81
C ILE A 19 6.15 -11.51 -10.73
N THR A 20 5.10 -12.27 -10.42
CA THR A 20 4.08 -11.80 -9.46
C THR A 20 4.57 -11.93 -8.02
N GLU A 21 5.29 -13.00 -7.70
CA GLU A 21 5.80 -13.21 -6.34
C GLU A 21 7.18 -12.59 -6.17
N VAL A 22 8.24 -13.06 -6.84
CA VAL A 22 9.62 -12.62 -6.52
C VAL A 22 9.83 -11.11 -6.73
N VAL A 23 9.41 -10.58 -7.88
CA VAL A 23 9.54 -9.13 -8.16
C VAL A 23 8.63 -8.31 -7.25
N GLY A 24 7.38 -8.74 -7.07
CA GLY A 24 6.43 -8.05 -6.19
C GLY A 24 6.88 -8.01 -4.74
N PHE A 25 7.46 -9.11 -4.25
CA PHE A 25 8.00 -9.23 -2.90
C PHE A 25 9.20 -8.32 -2.66
N THR A 26 10.14 -8.34 -3.62
CA THR A 26 11.35 -7.51 -3.58
C THR A 26 11.00 -6.03 -3.58
N LEU A 27 10.05 -5.62 -4.42
CA LEU A 27 9.54 -4.25 -4.45
C LEU A 27 8.90 -3.86 -3.13
N THR A 28 8.03 -4.72 -2.59
CA THR A 28 7.31 -4.43 -1.33
C THR A 28 8.26 -4.25 -0.15
N ILE A 29 9.24 -5.16 0.02
CA ILE A 29 10.25 -5.06 1.07
C ILE A 29 11.13 -3.81 0.86
N GLY A 30 11.61 -3.59 -0.37
CA GLY A 30 12.45 -2.44 -0.69
C GLY A 30 11.76 -1.11 -0.37
N THR A 31 10.49 -0.97 -0.72
CA THR A 31 9.70 0.22 -0.39
C THR A 31 9.48 0.36 1.11
N ALA A 32 9.21 -0.72 1.84
CA ALA A 32 9.05 -0.68 3.29
C ALA A 32 10.34 -0.20 3.99
N VAL A 33 11.50 -0.74 3.60
CA VAL A 33 12.81 -0.34 4.17
C VAL A 33 13.14 1.12 3.85
N LEU A 34 12.92 1.55 2.61
CA LEU A 34 13.09 2.96 2.23
C LEU A 34 12.19 3.88 3.05
N PHE A 35 10.94 3.45 3.30
CA PHE A 35 10.01 4.22 4.10
C PHE A 35 10.48 4.37 5.54
N TYR A 36 10.95 3.27 6.16
CA TYR A 36 11.49 3.33 7.52
C TYR A 36 12.66 4.30 7.63
N LYS A 37 13.53 4.35 6.61
CA LYS A 37 14.67 5.28 6.61
C LYS A 37 14.30 6.74 6.37
N MET A 38 13.30 7.00 5.53
CA MET A 38 13.02 8.36 5.05
C MET A 38 11.92 9.08 5.85
N PHE A 39 11.01 8.33 6.47
CA PHE A 39 9.79 8.90 7.06
C PHE A 39 9.56 8.55 8.52
N LEU A 40 10.17 7.47 9.02
CA LEU A 40 10.17 7.17 10.45
C LEU A 40 11.46 7.73 11.02
N GLU A 41 11.35 8.68 11.95
CA GLU A 41 12.49 9.27 12.67
C GLU A 41 13.05 8.29 13.72
N MET A 42 13.35 7.07 13.29
CA MET A 42 13.84 5.99 14.15
C MET A 42 15.33 6.10 14.41
N ASP A 43 15.73 5.78 15.64
CA ASP A 43 17.14 5.54 15.95
C ASP A 43 17.65 4.29 15.22
N SER A 44 18.96 4.24 14.98
CA SER A 44 19.69 3.15 14.32
C SER A 44 19.31 1.75 14.83
N GLY A 45 19.22 1.55 16.14
CA GLY A 45 18.81 0.27 16.73
C GLY A 45 17.33 -0.08 16.48
N GLN A 46 16.44 0.92 16.47
CA GLN A 46 15.02 0.72 16.16
C GLN A 46 14.80 0.39 14.69
N LEU A 47 15.56 1.03 13.80
CA LEU A 47 15.56 0.74 12.37
C LEU A 47 16.01 -0.69 12.07
N GLU A 48 17.07 -1.16 12.73
CA GLU A 48 17.51 -2.56 12.60
C GLU A 48 16.42 -3.54 13.04
N ILE A 49 15.79 -3.30 14.19
CA ILE A 49 14.67 -4.12 14.69
C ILE A 49 13.52 -4.14 13.68
N ALA A 50 13.14 -2.98 13.13
CA ALA A 50 12.07 -2.88 12.13
C ALA A 50 12.39 -3.70 10.87
N ILE A 51 13.63 -3.63 10.37
CA ILE A 51 14.08 -4.41 9.21
C ILE A 51 14.03 -5.91 9.53
N TYR A 52 14.52 -6.34 10.70
CA TYR A 52 14.51 -7.75 11.09
C TYR A 52 13.09 -8.31 11.20
N ILE A 53 12.15 -7.56 11.81
CA ILE A 53 10.74 -7.98 11.92
C ILE A 53 10.12 -8.10 10.53
N THR A 54 10.35 -7.13 9.65
CA THR A 54 9.84 -7.15 8.27
C THR A 54 10.41 -8.32 7.49
N LEU A 55 11.72 -8.59 7.58
CA LEU A 55 12.32 -9.75 6.93
C LEU A 55 11.78 -11.07 7.49
N ALA A 56 11.68 -11.22 8.81
CA ALA A 56 11.18 -12.43 9.44
C ALA A 56 9.73 -12.73 9.05
N THR A 57 8.84 -11.75 9.15
CA THR A 57 7.43 -11.88 8.74
C THR A 57 7.31 -12.16 7.24
N SER A 58 8.17 -11.56 6.41
CA SER A 58 8.18 -11.78 4.97
C SER A 58 8.47 -13.25 4.60
N VAL A 59 9.35 -13.94 5.33
CA VAL A 59 9.61 -15.37 5.07
C VAL A 59 8.33 -16.21 5.24
N PHE A 60 7.56 -15.96 6.31
CA PHE A 60 6.28 -16.65 6.53
C PHE A 60 5.27 -16.32 5.43
N THR A 61 5.19 -15.05 5.03
CA THR A 61 4.29 -14.61 3.95
C THR A 61 4.67 -15.25 2.61
N LEU A 62 5.96 -15.42 2.32
CA LEU A 62 6.44 -16.08 1.11
C LEU A 62 6.06 -17.57 1.08
N ILE A 63 6.17 -18.28 2.21
CA ILE A 63 5.74 -19.68 2.31
C ILE A 63 4.23 -19.79 2.04
N PHE A 64 3.44 -18.90 2.62
CA PHE A 64 2.00 -18.85 2.37
C PHE A 64 1.69 -18.53 0.89
N ALA A 65 2.43 -17.61 0.29
CA ALA A 65 2.29 -17.23 -1.12
C ALA A 65 2.50 -18.43 -2.05
N VAL A 66 3.58 -19.19 -1.85
CA VAL A 66 3.86 -20.41 -2.62
C VAL A 66 2.69 -21.40 -2.52
N PHE A 67 2.17 -21.63 -1.32
CA PHE A 67 1.03 -22.53 -1.13
C PHE A 67 -0.25 -22.04 -1.83
N SER A 68 -0.55 -20.75 -1.71
CA SER A 68 -1.68 -20.07 -2.36
C SER A 68 -1.62 -20.22 -3.88
N ASP A 69 -0.45 -19.96 -4.47
CA ASP A 69 -0.25 -20.00 -5.91
C ASP A 69 -0.25 -21.41 -6.47
N MET A 70 0.32 -22.39 -5.76
CA MET A 70 0.21 -23.80 -6.16
C MET A 70 -1.25 -24.24 -6.23
N ARG A 71 -2.09 -23.81 -5.28
CA ARG A 71 -3.53 -24.10 -5.30
C ARG A 71 -4.23 -23.41 -6.47
N ARG A 72 -3.88 -22.16 -6.76
CA ARG A 72 -4.46 -21.34 -7.86
C ARG A 72 -4.08 -21.88 -9.24
N LEU A 73 -2.85 -22.37 -9.42
CA LEU A 73 -2.35 -22.92 -10.68
C LEU A 73 -2.73 -24.40 -10.89
N ARG A 74 -3.25 -25.08 -9.86
CA ARG A 74 -3.65 -26.50 -9.93
C ARG A 74 -4.54 -26.85 -11.13
N PRO A 75 -5.56 -26.05 -11.55
CA PRO A 75 -6.35 -26.37 -12.73
C PRO A 75 -5.54 -26.34 -14.03
N ILE A 76 -4.56 -25.44 -14.14
CA ILE A 76 -3.68 -25.31 -15.30
C ILE A 76 -2.66 -26.45 -15.33
N GLN A 77 -2.13 -26.85 -14.16
CA GLN A 77 -1.26 -28.02 -14.03
C GLN A 77 -1.99 -29.33 -14.40
N LYS A 78 -3.26 -29.48 -13.99
CA LYS A 78 -4.08 -30.63 -14.41
C LYS A 78 -4.31 -30.64 -15.92
N TYR A 79 -4.50 -29.47 -16.51
CA TYR A 79 -4.62 -29.33 -17.96
C TYR A 79 -3.31 -29.70 -18.69
N LEU A 80 -2.16 -29.25 -18.19
CA LEU A 80 -0.85 -29.66 -18.69
C LEU A 80 -0.71 -31.19 -18.73
N PHE A 81 -1.07 -31.86 -17.63
CA PHE A 81 -0.96 -33.32 -17.52
C PHE A 81 -1.83 -34.08 -18.52
N ILE A 82 -3.06 -33.63 -18.78
CA ILE A 82 -3.92 -34.29 -19.77
C ILE A 82 -3.48 -34.01 -21.21
N THR A 83 -2.93 -32.83 -21.48
CA THR A 83 -2.38 -32.47 -22.79
C THR A 83 -1.13 -33.31 -23.09
N GLU A 84 -0.25 -33.50 -22.12
CA GLU A 84 0.95 -34.36 -22.24
C GLU A 84 0.59 -35.85 -22.47
N ARG A 85 -0.57 -36.29 -21.98
CA ARG A 85 -1.06 -37.67 -22.14
C ARG A 85 -2.05 -37.85 -23.30
N SER A 86 -2.32 -36.78 -24.06
CA SER A 86 -3.33 -36.75 -25.13
C SER A 86 -4.72 -37.24 -24.68
N ILE A 87 -5.10 -37.00 -23.43
CA ILE A 87 -6.40 -37.37 -22.86
C ILE A 87 -7.38 -36.22 -23.08
N ALA A 88 -8.49 -36.48 -23.78
CA ALA A 88 -9.53 -35.48 -23.99
C ALA A 88 -10.55 -35.48 -22.84
N ASP A 89 -10.34 -34.60 -21.85
CA ASP A 89 -11.32 -34.34 -20.78
C ASP A 89 -11.85 -32.91 -20.86
N LYS A 90 -13.10 -32.78 -21.34
CA LYS A 90 -13.79 -31.49 -21.52
C LYS A 90 -13.99 -30.74 -20.21
N GLU A 91 -14.16 -31.44 -19.09
CA GLU A 91 -14.37 -30.81 -17.78
C GLU A 91 -13.08 -30.15 -17.27
N ILE A 92 -11.95 -30.83 -17.43
CA ILE A 92 -10.63 -30.28 -17.06
C ILE A 92 -10.28 -29.07 -17.92
N ILE A 93 -10.57 -29.11 -19.22
CA ILE A 93 -10.35 -27.98 -20.14
C ILE A 93 -11.17 -26.76 -19.71
N LEU A 94 -12.47 -26.95 -19.41
CA LEU A 94 -13.34 -25.87 -18.96
C LEU A 94 -12.90 -25.28 -17.61
N LYS A 95 -12.43 -26.12 -16.67
CA LYS A 95 -11.89 -25.66 -15.38
C LYS A 95 -10.61 -24.83 -15.56
N ALA A 96 -9.71 -25.26 -16.42
CA ALA A 96 -8.48 -24.53 -16.73
C ALA A 96 -8.79 -23.19 -17.41
N GLN A 97 -9.71 -23.17 -18.37
CA GLN A 97 -10.17 -21.94 -19.02
C GLN A 97 -10.73 -20.95 -17.99
N LYS A 98 -11.72 -21.37 -17.18
CA LYS A 98 -12.29 -20.52 -16.12
C LYS A 98 -11.22 -20.01 -15.16
N SER A 99 -10.21 -20.82 -14.85
CA SER A 99 -9.08 -20.43 -14.01
C SER A 99 -8.27 -19.31 -14.67
N VAL A 100 -7.86 -19.46 -15.93
CA VAL A 100 -7.07 -18.46 -16.68
C VAL A 100 -7.76 -17.10 -16.71
N PHE A 101 -9.09 -17.06 -16.89
CA PHE A 101 -9.85 -15.80 -16.88
C PHE A 101 -10.00 -15.18 -15.49
N ARG A 102 -10.01 -15.99 -14.43
CA ARG A 102 -10.23 -15.53 -13.04
C ARG A 102 -8.93 -15.16 -12.32
N ILE A 103 -7.81 -15.77 -12.70
CA ILE A 103 -6.50 -15.58 -12.05
C ILE A 103 -6.15 -14.10 -11.84
N PRO A 104 -6.24 -13.20 -12.84
CA PRO A 104 -5.79 -11.82 -12.66
C PRO A 104 -6.49 -11.10 -11.50
N PHE A 105 -7.81 -11.25 -11.39
CA PHE A 105 -8.59 -10.61 -10.34
C PHE A 105 -8.41 -11.27 -8.96
N PHE A 106 -8.51 -12.60 -8.89
CA PHE A 106 -8.39 -13.28 -7.59
C PHE A 106 -6.96 -13.24 -7.03
N HIS A 107 -5.94 -13.15 -7.89
CA HIS A 107 -4.55 -12.99 -7.45
C HIS A 107 -4.29 -11.57 -6.96
N SER A 108 -4.75 -10.54 -7.67
CA SER A 108 -4.57 -9.16 -7.23
C SER A 108 -5.21 -8.87 -5.88
N VAL A 109 -6.45 -9.32 -5.67
CA VAL A 109 -7.17 -9.14 -4.40
C VAL A 109 -6.45 -9.87 -3.26
N GLU A 110 -5.99 -11.09 -3.50
CA GLU A 110 -5.27 -11.85 -2.48
C GLU A 110 -3.92 -11.23 -2.13
N ILE A 111 -3.13 -10.77 -3.12
CA ILE A 111 -1.86 -10.06 -2.84
C ILE A 111 -2.12 -8.78 -2.03
N GLY A 112 -3.12 -7.97 -2.41
CA GLY A 112 -3.46 -6.76 -1.65
C GLY A 112 -3.85 -7.06 -0.20
N LEU A 113 -4.74 -8.04 0.01
CA LEU A 113 -5.13 -8.48 1.35
C LEU A 113 -3.96 -9.06 2.15
N ARG A 114 -3.09 -9.83 1.50
CA ARG A 114 -1.90 -10.43 2.11
C ARG A 114 -0.91 -9.37 2.57
N ILE A 115 -0.70 -8.32 1.78
CA ILE A 115 0.11 -7.16 2.18
C ILE A 115 -0.51 -6.45 3.39
N LEU A 116 -1.82 -6.18 3.36
CA LEU A 116 -2.53 -5.53 4.47
C LEU A 116 -2.38 -6.32 5.78
N ILE A 117 -2.62 -7.64 5.74
CA ILE A 117 -2.51 -8.51 6.90
C ILE A 117 -1.07 -8.57 7.40
N THR A 118 -0.10 -8.82 6.49
CA THR A 118 1.32 -8.93 6.86
C THR A 118 1.84 -7.64 7.48
N ALA A 119 1.56 -6.50 6.86
CA ALA A 119 1.99 -5.21 7.37
C ALA A 119 1.30 -4.85 8.69
N SER A 120 0.01 -5.17 8.87
CA SER A 120 -0.67 -4.97 10.15
C SER A 120 -0.02 -5.77 11.29
N VAL A 121 0.42 -7.01 10.99
CA VAL A 121 1.18 -7.84 11.93
C VAL A 121 2.53 -7.19 12.24
N VAL A 122 3.27 -6.73 11.22
CA VAL A 122 4.55 -6.02 11.41
C VAL A 122 4.38 -4.78 12.29
N ILE A 123 3.41 -3.92 11.98
CA ILE A 123 3.13 -2.68 12.72
C ILE A 123 2.78 -3.00 14.18
N THR A 124 1.98 -4.04 14.42
CA THR A 124 1.60 -4.46 15.77
C THR A 124 2.79 -4.97 16.59
N ILE A 125 3.69 -5.74 15.97
CA ILE A 125 4.89 -6.24 16.64
C ILE A 125 5.86 -5.09 16.91
N LEU A 126 6.07 -4.23 15.92
CA LEU A 126 6.93 -3.06 16.03
C LEU A 126 6.47 -2.13 17.15
N GLY A 127 5.16 -1.87 17.25
CA GLY A 127 4.57 -1.05 18.31
C GLY A 127 4.72 -1.58 19.73
N ARG A 128 5.09 -2.86 19.90
CA ARG A 128 5.42 -3.44 21.21
C ARG A 128 6.91 -3.35 21.54
N LEU A 129 7.78 -3.21 20.54
CA LEU A 129 9.23 -3.25 20.69
C LEU A 129 9.87 -1.87 20.56
N VAL A 130 9.19 -0.94 19.90
CA VAL A 130 9.62 0.42 19.65
C VAL A 130 8.52 1.38 20.11
N VAL A 131 8.91 2.47 20.76
CA VAL A 131 8.00 3.57 21.09
C VAL A 131 7.69 4.31 19.79
N LEU A 132 6.48 4.10 19.27
CA LEU A 132 5.98 4.76 18.08
C LEU A 132 4.96 5.83 18.47
N ASP A 133 5.05 7.02 17.88
CA ASP A 133 4.05 8.05 18.08
C ASP A 133 2.78 7.76 17.27
N ALA A 134 1.65 8.38 17.65
CA ALA A 134 0.38 8.21 16.94
C ALA A 134 0.49 8.56 15.43
N THR A 135 1.34 9.53 15.11
CA THR A 135 1.63 9.95 13.73
C THR A 135 2.35 8.86 12.94
N ASP A 136 3.24 8.11 13.57
CA ASP A 136 3.98 7.01 12.94
C ASP A 136 3.06 5.84 12.60
N TYR A 137 2.13 5.50 13.50
CA TYR A 137 1.10 4.50 13.22
C TYR A 137 0.25 4.90 12.02
N TYR A 138 -0.21 6.16 11.98
CA TYR A 138 -1.01 6.65 10.85
C TYR A 138 -0.24 6.54 9.54
N ASN A 139 1.02 7.00 9.52
CA ASN A 139 1.90 6.95 8.36
C ASN A 139 2.16 5.50 7.88
N LEU A 140 2.42 4.58 8.81
CA LEU A 140 2.62 3.16 8.52
C LEU A 140 1.36 2.49 7.92
N TYR A 141 0.17 2.77 8.46
CA TYR A 141 -1.07 2.24 7.91
C TYR A 141 -1.42 2.86 6.56
N ALA A 142 -1.20 4.17 6.39
CA ALA A 142 -1.45 4.87 5.14
C ALA A 142 -0.58 4.31 4.01
N ILE A 143 0.73 4.12 4.24
CA ILE A 143 1.60 3.56 3.20
C ILE A 143 1.31 2.09 2.94
N THR A 144 0.95 1.33 3.98
CA THR A 144 0.53 -0.07 3.83
C THR A 144 -0.67 -0.18 2.90
N LEU A 145 -1.67 0.69 3.09
CA LEU A 145 -2.86 0.73 2.25
C LEU A 145 -2.53 1.12 0.82
N LEU A 146 -1.65 2.11 0.65
CA LEU A 146 -1.16 2.53 -0.67
C LEU A 146 -0.43 1.39 -1.38
N MET A 147 0.50 0.71 -0.71
CA MET A 147 1.27 -0.40 -1.29
C MET A 147 0.41 -1.61 -1.60
N SER A 148 -0.57 -1.93 -0.76
CA SER A 148 -1.56 -2.97 -1.03
C SER A 148 -2.29 -2.71 -2.36
N LEU A 149 -2.74 -1.48 -2.58
CA LEU A 149 -3.43 -1.09 -3.82
C LEU A 149 -2.48 -1.12 -5.02
N PHE A 150 -1.29 -0.51 -4.91
CA PHE A 150 -0.31 -0.49 -5.99
C PHE A 150 0.12 -1.91 -6.41
N MET A 151 0.43 -2.78 -5.45
CA MET A 151 0.80 -4.15 -5.74
C MET A 151 -0.37 -4.99 -6.23
N GLY A 152 -1.59 -4.74 -5.76
CA GLY A 152 -2.80 -5.33 -6.32
C GLY A 152 -2.96 -5.00 -7.80
N VAL A 153 -2.83 -3.72 -8.18
CA VAL A 153 -2.90 -3.26 -9.58
C VAL A 153 -1.78 -3.86 -10.41
N TYR A 154 -0.55 -3.79 -9.94
CA TYR A 154 0.60 -4.37 -10.63
C TYR A 154 0.37 -5.86 -10.93
N THR A 155 -0.03 -6.61 -9.91
CA THR A 155 -0.31 -8.05 -10.01
C THR A 155 -1.43 -8.33 -11.00
N PHE A 156 -2.50 -7.51 -10.97
CA PHE A 156 -3.60 -7.61 -11.91
C PHE A 156 -3.13 -7.48 -13.37
N LEU A 157 -2.40 -6.40 -13.67
CA LEU A 157 -1.92 -6.10 -15.02
C LEU A 157 -0.91 -7.14 -15.53
N VAL A 158 0.03 -7.56 -14.68
CA VAL A 158 1.00 -8.60 -15.02
C VAL A 158 0.31 -9.93 -15.28
N SER A 159 -0.60 -10.35 -14.39
CA SER A 159 -1.35 -11.59 -14.54
C SER A 159 -2.23 -11.56 -15.78
N GLU A 160 -2.83 -10.41 -16.09
CA GLU A 160 -3.60 -10.23 -17.32
C GLU A 160 -2.69 -10.41 -18.54
N LYS A 161 -1.54 -9.74 -18.60
CA LYS A 161 -0.59 -9.88 -19.71
C LYS A 161 -0.14 -11.32 -19.90
N LEU A 162 0.24 -12.00 -18.81
CA LEU A 162 0.69 -13.39 -18.85
C LEU A 162 -0.42 -14.34 -19.33
N THR A 163 -1.65 -14.15 -18.85
CA THR A 163 -2.80 -14.95 -19.29
C THR A 163 -3.26 -14.61 -20.70
N SER A 164 -3.01 -13.39 -21.22
CA SER A 164 -3.26 -13.06 -22.63
C SER A 164 -2.29 -13.78 -23.54
N ASN A 165 -0.98 -13.68 -23.24
CA ASN A 165 0.08 -14.39 -23.99
C ASN A 165 -0.18 -15.90 -24.03
N LEU A 166 -0.70 -16.46 -22.93
CA LEU A 166 -1.07 -17.88 -22.85
C LEU A 166 -2.23 -18.23 -23.80
N ILE A 167 -3.25 -17.37 -23.89
CA ILE A 167 -4.39 -17.58 -24.80
C ILE A 167 -3.95 -17.41 -26.26
N GLU A 168 -3.15 -16.39 -26.56
CA GLU A 168 -2.58 -16.13 -27.89
C GLU A 168 -1.70 -17.28 -28.39
N ALA A 169 -1.01 -17.98 -27.49
CA ALA A 169 -0.27 -19.21 -27.82
C ALA A 169 -1.17 -20.38 -28.28
N GLY A 170 -2.49 -20.23 -28.23
CA GLY A 170 -3.45 -21.17 -28.82
C GLY A 170 -3.87 -22.33 -27.90
N ILE A 171 -3.74 -22.16 -26.58
CA ILE A 171 -4.05 -23.19 -25.59
C ILE A 171 -5.52 -23.63 -25.60
N PHE A 172 -6.44 -22.79 -26.06
CA PHE A 172 -7.88 -23.11 -26.13
C PHE A 172 -8.43 -23.10 -27.57
N LYS A 173 -7.62 -23.44 -28.59
CA LYS A 173 -7.99 -23.39 -30.02
C LYS A 173 -9.29 -24.11 -30.39
N ASN A 174 -9.73 -25.09 -29.60
CA ASN A 174 -10.93 -25.89 -29.87
C ASN A 174 -12.24 -25.30 -29.28
N ILE A 175 -12.21 -24.10 -28.71
CA ILE A 175 -13.35 -23.48 -28.02
C ILE A 175 -13.50 -22.05 -28.53
N ASP A 176 -14.74 -21.59 -28.78
CA ASP A 176 -15.02 -20.20 -29.10
C ASP A 176 -14.70 -19.29 -27.90
N VAL A 177 -13.58 -18.59 -27.99
CA VAL A 177 -13.08 -17.68 -26.94
C VAL A 177 -13.49 -16.23 -27.21
N SER A 178 -14.10 -15.93 -28.36
CA SER A 178 -14.32 -14.56 -28.84
C SER A 178 -15.20 -13.72 -27.88
N SER A 179 -16.26 -14.33 -27.34
CA SER A 179 -17.16 -13.71 -26.37
C SER A 179 -16.49 -13.50 -24.99
N LEU A 180 -15.70 -14.46 -24.54
CA LEU A 180 -14.95 -14.41 -23.29
C LEU A 180 -13.85 -13.35 -23.32
N VAL A 181 -13.19 -13.15 -24.46
CA VAL A 181 -12.17 -12.10 -24.65
C VAL A 181 -12.79 -10.70 -24.54
N LYS A 182 -13.97 -10.48 -25.13
CA LYS A 182 -14.68 -9.18 -25.02
C LYS A 182 -15.10 -8.88 -23.58
N ILE A 183 -15.72 -9.85 -22.88
CA ILE A 183 -16.11 -9.70 -21.48
C ILE A 183 -14.89 -9.42 -20.60
N ARG A 184 -13.77 -10.12 -20.86
CA ARG A 184 -12.51 -9.91 -20.14
C ARG A 184 -11.95 -8.51 -20.37
N LEU A 185 -11.93 -8.02 -21.61
CA LEU A 185 -11.40 -6.69 -21.93
C LEU A 185 -12.19 -5.59 -21.20
N THR A 186 -13.53 -5.65 -21.26
CA THR A 186 -14.38 -4.69 -20.54
C THR A 186 -14.16 -4.81 -19.03
N GLY A 187 -14.15 -6.02 -18.48
CA GLY A 187 -13.91 -6.24 -17.05
C GLY A 187 -12.54 -5.72 -16.59
N SER A 188 -11.49 -5.94 -17.38
CA SER A 188 -10.15 -5.45 -17.07
C SER A 188 -10.06 -3.93 -17.09
N LEU A 189 -10.62 -3.29 -18.11
CA LEU A 189 -10.68 -1.83 -18.19
C LEU A 189 -11.44 -1.24 -17.00
N THR A 190 -12.59 -1.81 -16.65
CA THR A 190 -13.38 -1.37 -15.49
C THR A 190 -12.59 -1.52 -14.17
N ILE A 191 -11.95 -2.67 -13.95
CA ILE A 191 -11.16 -2.91 -12.73
C ILE A 191 -9.97 -1.93 -12.65
N THR A 192 -9.25 -1.75 -13.75
CA THR A 192 -8.12 -0.82 -13.82
C THR A 192 -8.57 0.61 -13.55
N PHE A 193 -9.70 1.03 -14.12
CA PHE A 193 -10.28 2.34 -13.88
C PHE A 193 -10.65 2.55 -12.39
N ILE A 194 -11.32 1.58 -11.77
CA ILE A 194 -11.67 1.63 -10.34
C ILE A 194 -10.43 1.79 -9.49
N PHE A 195 -9.37 1.02 -9.76
CA PHE A 195 -8.12 1.12 -9.01
C PHE A 195 -7.44 2.49 -9.16
N ILE A 196 -7.37 3.04 -10.37
CA ILE A 196 -6.83 4.37 -10.61
C ILE A 196 -7.62 5.42 -9.82
N MET A 197 -8.95 5.33 -9.84
CA MET A 197 -9.82 6.24 -9.08
C MET A 197 -9.59 6.12 -7.57
N CYS A 198 -9.42 4.90 -7.03
CA CYS A 198 -9.12 4.70 -5.61
C CYS A 198 -7.76 5.31 -5.22
N ILE A 199 -6.70 5.05 -6.00
CA ILE A 199 -5.36 5.61 -5.73
C ILE A 199 -5.40 7.14 -5.77
N LEU A 200 -6.09 7.71 -6.76
CA LEU A 200 -6.25 9.16 -6.90
C LEU A 200 -7.01 9.76 -5.71
N ALA A 201 -8.13 9.15 -5.30
CA ALA A 201 -8.93 9.61 -4.17
C ALA A 201 -8.14 9.61 -2.85
N ILE A 202 -7.37 8.55 -2.58
CA ILE A 202 -6.51 8.46 -1.40
C ILE A 202 -5.42 9.54 -1.44
N THR A 203 -4.77 9.71 -2.60
CA THR A 203 -3.71 10.72 -2.77
C THR A 203 -4.24 12.13 -2.53
N ILE A 204 -5.41 12.47 -3.09
CA ILE A 204 -6.07 13.76 -2.88
C ILE A 204 -6.45 13.93 -1.41
N SER A 205 -7.02 12.90 -0.77
CA SER A 205 -7.38 12.94 0.65
C SER A 205 -6.16 13.22 1.54
N CYS A 206 -5.04 12.54 1.29
CA CYS A 206 -3.78 12.78 2.00
C CYS A 206 -3.24 14.21 1.79
N LEU A 207 -3.30 14.73 0.56
CA LEU A 207 -2.86 16.10 0.26
C LEU A 207 -3.72 17.15 0.97
N VAL A 208 -5.04 16.98 0.93
CA VAL A 208 -5.98 17.88 1.63
C VAL A 208 -5.74 17.85 3.14
N PHE A 209 -5.55 16.67 3.72
CA PHE A 209 -5.25 16.54 5.15
C PHE A 209 -3.94 17.25 5.52
N LYS A 210 -2.86 17.05 4.74
CA LYS A 210 -1.56 17.69 4.96
C LYS A 210 -1.65 19.22 4.85
N PHE A 211 -2.31 19.74 3.81
CA PHE A 211 -2.48 21.19 3.65
C PHE A 211 -3.32 21.80 4.76
N ASN A 212 -4.35 21.10 5.22
CA ASN A 212 -5.17 21.57 6.32
C ASN A 212 -4.38 21.61 7.64
N HIS A 213 -3.62 20.55 7.94
CA HIS A 213 -2.73 20.53 9.12
C HIS A 213 -1.72 21.68 9.11
N LEU A 214 -1.06 21.93 7.97
CA LEU A 214 -0.11 23.04 7.82
C LEU A 214 -0.78 24.41 7.97
N SER A 215 -2.00 24.57 7.45
CA SER A 215 -2.79 25.80 7.59
C SER A 215 -3.16 26.07 9.05
N ILE A 216 -3.64 25.03 9.75
CA ILE A 216 -3.99 25.09 11.17
C ILE A 216 -2.76 25.43 12.01
N GLN A 217 -1.64 24.75 11.77
CA GLN A 217 -0.39 25.02 12.49
C GLN A 217 0.08 26.47 12.30
N ARG A 218 0.06 27.00 11.07
CA ARG A 218 0.39 28.41 10.80
C ARG A 218 -0.56 29.37 11.47
N SER A 219 -1.87 29.07 11.47
CA SER A 219 -2.86 29.89 12.16
C SER A 219 -2.62 29.93 13.67
N TYR A 220 -2.31 28.79 14.30
CA TYR A 220 -1.97 28.73 15.72
C TYR A 220 -0.70 29.52 16.04
N PHE A 221 0.35 29.42 15.23
CA PHE A 221 1.57 30.21 15.42
C PHE A 221 1.29 31.72 15.34
N ASN A 222 0.55 32.16 14.32
CA ASN A 222 0.18 33.57 14.19
C ASN A 222 -0.68 34.05 15.37
N GLN A 223 -1.59 33.21 15.88
CA GLN A 223 -2.38 33.55 17.07
C GLN A 223 -1.51 33.68 18.32
N MET A 224 -0.54 32.79 18.51
CA MET A 224 0.40 32.88 19.62
C MET A 224 1.28 34.14 19.53
N GLU A 225 1.74 34.50 18.32
CA GLU A 225 2.51 35.72 18.09
C GLU A 225 1.69 36.97 18.43
N ASN A 226 0.46 37.09 17.90
CA ASN A 226 -0.44 38.20 18.21
C ASN A 226 -0.78 38.28 19.71
N MET A 227 -0.98 37.14 20.37
CA MET A 227 -1.26 37.11 21.81
C MET A 227 -0.04 37.53 22.62
N ASN A 228 1.17 37.16 22.19
CA ASN A 228 2.42 37.57 22.82
C ASN A 228 2.65 39.08 22.67
N GLU A 229 2.39 39.66 21.49
CA GLU A 229 2.40 41.12 21.30
C GLU A 229 1.39 41.82 22.21
N THR A 230 0.16 41.29 22.30
CA THR A 230 -0.88 41.85 23.17
C THR A 230 -0.49 41.80 24.65
N LEU A 231 0.09 40.69 25.11
CA LEU A 231 0.61 40.55 26.47
C LEU A 231 1.76 41.53 26.75
N ASN A 232 2.63 41.74 25.77
CA ASN A 232 3.72 42.70 25.90
C ASN A 232 3.18 44.13 26.06
N ILE A 233 2.22 44.53 25.23
CA ILE A 233 1.53 45.83 25.34
C ILE A 233 0.83 45.98 26.70
N PHE A 234 0.13 44.94 27.16
CA PHE A 234 -0.52 44.97 28.47
C PHE A 234 0.51 45.14 29.61
N THR A 235 1.61 44.41 29.54
CA THR A 235 2.68 44.49 30.55
C THR A 235 3.29 45.89 30.57
N GLU A 236 3.58 46.46 29.40
CA GLU A 236 4.11 47.82 29.26
C GLU A 236 3.12 48.86 29.81
N SER A 237 1.83 48.72 29.50
CA SER A 237 0.79 49.64 30.01
C SER A 237 0.67 49.61 31.54
N ILE A 238 0.77 48.42 32.17
CA ILE A 238 0.79 48.30 33.63
C ILE A 238 2.04 48.99 34.21
N PHE A 239 3.20 48.81 33.58
CA PHE A 239 4.44 49.48 34.01
C PHE A 239 4.31 51.01 33.91
N GLU A 240 3.77 51.53 32.82
CA GLU A 240 3.53 52.96 32.63
C GLU A 240 2.53 53.51 33.65
N GLU A 241 1.46 52.78 33.95
CA GLU A 241 0.45 53.18 34.94
C GLU A 241 1.05 53.22 36.36
N VAL A 242 1.79 52.17 36.76
CA VAL A 242 2.51 52.14 38.03
C VAL A 242 3.54 53.26 38.12
N GLN A 243 4.28 53.54 37.04
CA GLN A 243 5.25 54.64 37.01
C GLN A 243 4.56 56.00 37.10
N SER A 244 3.43 56.18 36.42
CA SER A 244 2.60 57.40 36.48
C SER A 244 2.08 57.64 37.89
N ASP A 245 1.56 56.60 38.56
CA ASP A 245 1.05 56.71 39.92
C ASP A 245 2.17 56.95 40.94
N ALA A 246 3.33 56.30 40.79
CA ALA A 246 4.51 56.61 41.58
C ALA A 246 4.97 58.07 41.41
N GLN A 247 4.88 58.63 40.20
CA GLN A 247 5.19 60.03 39.94
C GLN A 247 4.15 60.99 40.54
N LYS A 248 2.86 60.65 40.49
CA LYS A 248 1.79 61.44 41.15
C LYS A 248 1.97 61.46 42.66
N LEU A 249 2.30 60.33 43.29
CA LEU A 249 2.62 60.24 44.71
C LEU A 249 3.84 61.10 45.06
N LYS A 250 4.88 61.13 44.22
CA LYS A 250 6.04 62.00 44.40
C LYS A 250 5.72 63.51 44.27
N LYS A 251 4.74 63.86 43.44
CA LYS A 251 4.33 65.24 43.16
C LYS A 251 3.26 65.78 44.13
N THR A 252 2.74 64.95 45.02
CA THR A 252 1.77 65.37 46.05
C THR A 252 2.53 65.61 47.35
N PRO A 253 2.90 66.86 47.68
CA PRO A 253 3.38 67.15 49.03
C PRO A 253 2.18 67.04 49.97
N TYR A 254 2.35 66.35 51.10
CA TYR A 254 1.37 66.14 52.18
C TYR A 254 0.42 64.95 52.04
N PHE A 255 0.90 63.81 52.51
CA PHE A 255 0.10 62.93 53.36
C PHE A 255 0.72 62.97 54.77
N PHE A 256 0.30 63.96 55.57
CA PHE A 256 0.48 63.99 57.02
C PHE A 256 -0.92 64.05 57.64
N LEU A 257 -1.43 62.90 58.02
CA LEU A 257 -2.10 62.62 59.31
C LEU A 257 -2.46 61.13 59.38
#